data_AF-A0A7X2VHU6-F1
#
_entry.id   AF-A0A7X2VHU6-F1
#
_cell.length_a   1.000
_cell.length_b   1.000
_cell.length_c   1.000
_cell.angle_alpha   90.00
_cell.angle_beta   90.00
_cell.angle_gamma   90.00
#
_symmetry.space_group_name_H-M   'P 1'
#
loop_
_entity.id
_entity.type
_entity.pdbx_description
1 polymer ?
#
loop_
_entity_poly.entity_id
_entity_poly.type
_entity_poly.pdbx_seq_one_letter_code
_entity_poly.pdbx_strand_id
1 'polypeptide(L)'
;MAFKLPENKPQIPKDTPRNFFLYGETMSGKSYLANEFPAPIVLNTDGNAEANTVPSIQLVNEKDEQGRITKSVISQIGEILLALQTQKHTYQTVVVDVIDDVIEMIKIAVCDELTPPGKPRLKSLSEIPYGKGYDFFNQAITEMVIDLKALPMNVIYISRQVSEYDDNGNATKDKPSLKDKYVNLINGNSDLMIHTEKVGNNYNREVERKRKKYYMDQVDDKEILKILSTIRGALEPAKAPSKPAPAKKEEVKKEAPKPQKQENVSEDDLF
;
A
#
# COMPACT_ATOMS: atom_id res chain seq x y z
N MET A 1 -6.32 -27.76 -17.71
CA MET A 1 -6.30 -28.46 -16.41
C MET A 1 -7.36 -27.86 -15.51
N ALA A 2 -8.10 -28.64 -14.72
CA ALA A 2 -9.04 -28.10 -13.75
C ALA A 2 -8.27 -27.40 -12.60
N PHE A 3 -8.76 -26.24 -12.16
CA PHE A 3 -8.20 -25.51 -11.02
C PHE A 3 -8.26 -26.38 -9.76
N LYS A 4 -7.14 -26.53 -9.04
CA LYS A 4 -7.05 -27.36 -7.84
C LYS A 4 -6.94 -26.47 -6.60
N LEU A 5 -7.84 -26.66 -5.65
CA LEU A 5 -7.78 -25.99 -4.35
C LEU A 5 -6.56 -26.45 -3.55
N PRO A 6 -5.98 -25.57 -2.70
CA PRO A 6 -4.91 -25.96 -1.79
C PRO A 6 -5.40 -27.00 -0.77
N GLU A 7 -4.46 -27.79 -0.22
CA GLU A 7 -4.77 -28.75 0.84
C GLU A 7 -5.26 -28.03 2.11
N ASN A 8 -6.31 -28.56 2.74
CA ASN A 8 -6.87 -28.01 3.97
C ASN A 8 -6.01 -28.39 5.19
N LYS A 9 -4.86 -27.73 5.36
CA LYS A 9 -3.95 -27.91 6.50
C LYS A 9 -3.47 -26.56 7.03
N PRO A 10 -3.20 -26.42 8.35
CA PRO A 10 -2.60 -25.21 8.90
C PRO A 10 -1.26 -24.89 8.22
N GLN A 11 -1.06 -23.63 7.86
CA GLN A 11 0.19 -23.15 7.28
C GLN A 11 1.03 -22.39 8.30
N ILE A 12 2.35 -22.50 8.18
CA ILE A 12 3.27 -21.65 8.93
C ILE A 12 3.20 -20.25 8.31
N PRO A 13 2.85 -19.21 9.09
CA PRO A 13 2.79 -17.86 8.56
C PRO A 13 4.16 -17.39 8.08
N LYS A 14 4.26 -17.05 6.81
CA LYS A 14 5.31 -16.19 6.27
C LYS A 14 4.73 -14.80 6.21
N ASP A 15 5.34 -13.87 6.94
CA ASP A 15 4.76 -12.56 7.16
C ASP A 15 5.77 -11.44 6.92
N THR A 16 6.36 -11.47 5.72
CA THR A 16 7.27 -10.44 5.23
C THR A 16 6.46 -9.26 4.70
N PRO A 17 6.59 -8.05 5.29
CA PRO A 17 6.02 -6.82 4.72
C PRO A 17 6.58 -6.57 3.32
N ARG A 18 5.73 -6.17 2.38
CA ARG A 18 6.12 -5.90 0.98
C ARG A 18 5.72 -4.51 0.49
N ASN A 19 4.75 -3.86 1.12
CA ASN A 19 4.23 -2.56 0.69
C ASN A 19 4.55 -1.48 1.73
N PHE A 20 5.15 -0.38 1.31
CA PHE A 20 5.66 0.66 2.21
C PHE A 20 5.21 2.05 1.77
N PHE A 21 4.83 2.88 2.73
CA PHE A 21 4.56 4.29 2.50
C PHE A 21 5.55 5.15 3.31
N LEU A 22 6.49 5.78 2.63
CA LEU A 22 7.52 6.63 3.22
C LEU A 22 7.13 8.10 3.09
N TYR A 23 7.25 8.86 4.17
CA TYR A 23 7.09 10.31 4.13
C TYR A 23 8.10 11.02 5.05
N GLY A 24 8.24 12.33 4.87
CA GLY A 24 9.26 13.14 5.53
C GLY A 24 9.63 14.37 4.71
N GLU A 25 10.32 15.33 5.32
CA GLU A 25 10.81 16.55 4.66
C GLU A 25 11.82 16.27 3.54
N THR A 26 12.12 17.28 2.72
CA THR A 26 13.21 17.18 1.74
C THR A 26 14.52 16.79 2.45
N MET A 27 15.31 15.89 1.83
CA MET A 27 16.56 15.36 2.41
C MET A 27 16.42 14.57 3.72
N SER A 28 15.20 14.17 4.12
CA SER A 28 14.97 13.34 5.33
C SER A 28 15.47 11.89 5.22
N GLY A 29 15.98 11.49 4.06
CA GLY A 29 16.48 10.13 3.81
C GLY A 29 15.46 9.15 3.21
N LYS A 30 14.29 9.62 2.72
CA LYS A 30 13.28 8.78 2.05
C LYS A 30 13.84 7.94 0.91
N SER A 31 14.41 8.59 -0.11
CA SER A 31 14.95 7.90 -1.29
C SER A 31 16.17 7.05 -0.92
N TYR A 32 16.95 7.46 0.09
CA TYR A 32 18.05 6.64 0.62
C TYR A 32 17.54 5.33 1.24
N LEU A 33 16.51 5.38 2.08
CA LEU A 33 15.87 4.18 2.63
C LEU A 33 15.24 3.32 1.52
N ALA A 34 14.55 3.91 0.55
CA ALA A 34 13.94 3.18 -0.56
C ALA A 34 14.99 2.44 -1.41
N ASN A 35 16.17 3.03 -1.61
CA ASN A 35 17.26 2.44 -2.37
C ASN A 35 17.99 1.30 -1.64
N GLU A 36 17.79 1.13 -0.32
CA GLU A 36 18.31 -0.03 0.42
C GLU A 36 17.53 -1.32 0.13
N PHE A 37 16.31 -1.22 -0.41
CA PHE A 37 15.50 -2.37 -0.78
C PHE A 37 16.10 -3.14 -1.97
N PRO A 38 15.86 -4.46 -2.07
CA PRO A 38 16.51 -5.28 -3.08
C PRO A 38 16.10 -4.86 -4.49
N ALA A 39 17.11 -4.71 -5.37
CA ALA A 39 16.99 -4.42 -6.80
C ALA A 39 15.84 -3.44 -7.15
N PRO A 40 15.93 -2.17 -6.73
CA PRO A 40 14.86 -1.21 -6.93
C PRO A 40 14.87 -0.63 -8.35
N ILE A 41 13.67 -0.33 -8.86
CA ILE A 41 13.44 0.56 -10.00
C ILE A 41 12.58 1.75 -9.54
N VAL A 42 13.04 2.96 -9.83
CA VAL A 42 12.39 4.19 -9.37
C VAL A 42 11.57 4.81 -10.50
N LEU A 43 10.26 4.94 -10.30
CA LEU A 43 9.37 5.73 -11.13
C LEU A 43 9.42 7.16 -10.62
N ASN A 44 10.25 7.97 -11.25
CA ASN A 44 10.65 9.26 -10.75
C ASN A 44 9.87 10.38 -11.44
N THR A 45 9.38 11.35 -10.68
CA THR A 45 8.74 12.57 -11.21
C THR A 45 9.68 13.77 -11.16
N ASP A 46 10.70 13.72 -10.31
CA ASP A 46 11.68 14.78 -10.12
C ASP A 46 12.87 14.57 -11.07
N GLY A 47 13.50 15.65 -11.56
CA GLY A 47 14.62 15.59 -12.52
C GLY A 47 15.92 14.97 -11.96
N ASN A 48 15.87 14.43 -10.74
CA ASN A 48 17.00 13.87 -10.00
C ASN A 48 17.35 12.41 -10.39
N ALA A 49 16.80 11.92 -11.50
CA ALA A 49 17.02 10.56 -12.01
C ALA A 49 18.52 10.23 -12.19
N GLU A 50 19.31 11.20 -12.68
CA GLU A 50 20.75 11.02 -12.92
C GLU A 50 21.61 11.00 -11.65
N ALA A 51 21.10 11.53 -10.54
CA ALA A 51 21.80 11.54 -9.26
C ALA A 51 21.60 10.23 -8.46
N ASN A 52 20.64 9.40 -8.88
CA ASN A 52 20.33 8.14 -8.21
C ASN A 52 21.31 7.03 -8.63
N THR A 53 21.68 6.20 -7.67
CA THR A 53 22.55 5.03 -7.88
C THR A 53 21.82 3.79 -8.41
N VAL A 54 20.51 3.92 -8.64
CA VAL A 54 19.60 2.83 -9.01
C VAL A 54 18.86 3.18 -10.30
N PRO A 55 18.45 2.17 -11.11
CA PRO A 55 17.68 2.42 -12.33
C PRO A 55 16.42 3.23 -12.07
N SER A 56 16.17 4.22 -12.92
CA SER A 56 14.99 5.08 -12.83
C SER A 56 14.33 5.29 -14.19
N ILE A 57 13.03 5.52 -14.16
CA ILE A 57 12.20 5.91 -15.30
C ILE A 57 11.58 7.25 -14.96
N GLN A 58 11.86 8.27 -15.78
CA GLN A 58 11.23 9.57 -15.64
C GLN A 58 9.78 9.50 -16.12
N LEU A 59 8.86 9.82 -15.23
CA LEU A 59 7.45 10.01 -15.52
C LEU A 59 7.20 11.48 -15.91
N VAL A 60 6.54 11.67 -17.05
CA VAL A 60 6.21 13.01 -17.57
C VAL A 60 4.95 12.95 -18.42
N ASN A 61 4.10 13.96 -18.37
CA ASN A 61 3.06 14.09 -19.40
C ASN A 61 3.69 14.69 -20.67
N GLU A 62 4.06 13.85 -21.63
CA GLU A 62 4.61 14.28 -22.92
C GLU A 62 3.55 15.05 -23.70
N LYS A 63 3.95 16.15 -24.35
CA LYS A 63 3.05 17.04 -25.06
C LYS A 63 3.52 17.32 -26.48
N ASP A 64 2.55 17.54 -27.37
CA ASP A 64 2.81 18.06 -28.70
C ASP A 64 3.03 19.59 -28.69
N GLU A 65 3.30 20.15 -29.88
CA GLU A 65 3.47 21.60 -30.09
C GLU A 65 2.23 22.43 -29.72
N GLN A 66 1.05 21.79 -29.66
CA GLN A 66 -0.21 22.41 -29.28
C GLN A 66 -0.47 22.32 -27.77
N GLY A 67 0.43 21.67 -27.03
CA GLY A 67 0.34 21.47 -25.60
C GLY A 67 -0.64 20.37 -25.17
N ARG A 68 -1.11 19.53 -26.11
CA ARG A 68 -1.95 18.35 -25.84
C ARG A 68 -1.10 17.17 -25.42
N ILE A 69 -1.61 16.33 -24.54
CA ILE A 69 -0.83 15.19 -24.02
C ILE A 69 -0.84 14.07 -25.06
N THR A 70 0.34 13.67 -25.52
CA THR A 70 0.54 12.58 -26.48
C THR A 70 0.84 11.26 -25.77
N LYS A 71 1.55 11.32 -24.64
CA LYS A 71 1.82 10.17 -23.78
C LYS A 71 1.63 10.57 -22.32
N SER A 72 0.53 10.12 -21.73
CA SER A 72 0.19 10.45 -20.34
C SER A 72 0.96 9.61 -19.34
N VAL A 73 1.07 10.12 -18.12
CA VAL A 73 1.63 9.36 -16.99
C VAL A 73 0.82 8.09 -16.69
N ILE A 74 -0.50 8.13 -16.95
CA ILE A 74 -1.39 6.97 -16.78
C ILE A 74 -0.98 5.85 -17.75
N SER A 75 -0.78 6.18 -19.03
CA SER A 75 -0.29 5.22 -20.04
C SER A 75 1.08 4.68 -19.69
N GLN A 76 2.01 5.55 -19.28
CA GLN A 76 3.37 5.15 -18.91
C GLN A 76 3.37 4.17 -17.74
N ILE A 77 2.61 4.47 -16.68
CA ILE A 77 2.49 3.56 -15.53
C ILE A 77 1.91 2.21 -15.98
N GLY A 78 0.83 2.21 -16.78
CA GLY A 78 0.27 0.97 -17.33
C GLY A 78 1.30 0.14 -18.14
N GLU A 79 2.06 0.79 -19.02
CA GLU A 79 3.12 0.15 -19.81
C GLU A 79 4.23 -0.44 -18.92
N ILE A 80 4.65 0.30 -17.90
CA ILE A 80 5.70 -0.12 -16.96
C ILE A 80 5.22 -1.31 -16.13
N LEU A 81 4.00 -1.25 -15.59
CA LEU A 81 3.42 -2.34 -14.81
C LEU A 81 3.27 -3.61 -15.66
N LEU A 82 2.79 -3.47 -16.90
CA LEU A 82 2.73 -4.57 -17.84
C LEU A 82 4.12 -5.15 -18.12
N ALA A 83 5.14 -4.31 -18.31
CA ALA A 83 6.51 -4.75 -18.51
C ALA A 83 7.07 -5.51 -17.29
N LEU A 84 6.82 -5.00 -16.07
CA LEU A 84 7.21 -5.67 -14.82
C LEU A 84 6.46 -6.99 -14.57
N GLN A 85 5.31 -7.21 -15.21
CA GLN A 85 4.58 -8.48 -15.11
C GLN A 85 4.98 -9.50 -16.18
N THR A 86 5.38 -9.03 -17.36
CA THR A 86 5.47 -9.89 -18.56
C THR A 86 6.90 -10.07 -19.08
N GLN A 87 7.80 -9.13 -18.82
CA GLN A 87 9.18 -9.20 -19.30
C GLN A 87 10.08 -9.91 -18.29
N LYS A 88 11.19 -10.47 -18.79
CA LYS A 88 12.22 -11.05 -17.92
C LYS A 88 13.07 -9.93 -17.32
N HIS A 89 13.09 -9.81 -16.01
CA HIS A 89 13.93 -8.86 -15.28
C HIS A 89 14.34 -9.41 -13.91
N THR A 90 15.20 -8.67 -13.20
CA THR A 90 15.67 -8.99 -11.84
C THR A 90 15.22 -7.97 -10.78
N TYR A 91 14.42 -6.97 -11.17
CA TYR A 91 13.85 -6.02 -10.21
C TYR A 91 13.02 -6.74 -9.15
N GLN A 92 13.19 -6.32 -7.90
CA GLN A 92 12.48 -6.86 -6.74
C GLN A 92 11.72 -5.77 -5.96
N THR A 93 11.91 -4.50 -6.31
CA THR A 93 11.24 -3.36 -5.68
C THR A 93 10.87 -2.32 -6.72
N VAL A 94 9.63 -1.83 -6.71
CA VAL A 94 9.21 -0.63 -7.45
C VAL A 94 9.01 0.53 -6.48
N VAL A 95 9.57 1.69 -6.79
CA VAL A 95 9.48 2.89 -5.97
C VAL A 95 8.78 3.99 -6.76
N VAL A 96 7.76 4.62 -6.20
CA VAL A 96 7.10 5.81 -6.78
C VAL A 96 7.57 7.05 -6.04
N ASP A 97 8.40 7.88 -6.69
CA ASP A 97 9.09 9.03 -6.09
C ASP A 97 8.86 10.31 -6.93
N VAL A 98 8.02 11.29 -6.54
CA VAL A 98 7.10 11.31 -5.41
C VAL A 98 5.66 11.12 -5.86
N ILE A 99 4.89 10.37 -5.06
CA ILE A 99 3.48 10.06 -5.36
C ILE A 99 2.60 11.32 -5.45
N ASP A 100 2.96 12.40 -4.76
CA ASP A 100 2.29 13.70 -4.84
C ASP A 100 2.22 14.22 -6.29
N ASP A 101 3.36 14.19 -6.99
CA ASP A 101 3.45 14.69 -8.35
C ASP A 101 2.79 13.73 -9.34
N VAL A 102 2.88 12.42 -9.10
CA VAL A 102 2.15 11.43 -9.91
C VAL A 102 0.65 11.70 -9.85
N ILE A 103 0.09 11.93 -8.65
CA ILE A 103 -1.33 12.25 -8.48
C ILE A 103 -1.70 13.55 -9.22
N GLU A 104 -0.88 14.61 -9.13
CA GLU A 104 -1.18 15.84 -9.86
C GLU A 104 -1.02 15.66 -11.39
N MET A 105 -0.05 14.86 -11.86
CA MET A 105 0.11 14.52 -13.27
C MET A 105 -1.06 13.69 -13.82
N ILE A 106 -1.60 12.75 -13.03
CA ILE A 106 -2.83 12.02 -13.37
C ILE A 106 -3.99 13.00 -13.52
N LYS A 107 -4.13 13.97 -12.61
CA LYS A 107 -5.17 15.00 -12.70
C LYS A 107 -5.06 15.81 -13.99
N ILE A 108 -3.83 16.24 -14.35
CA ILE A 108 -3.57 16.96 -15.59
C ILE A 108 -3.90 16.09 -16.81
N ALA A 109 -3.55 14.80 -16.79
CA ALA A 109 -3.85 13.85 -17.85
C ALA A 109 -5.36 13.65 -18.06
N VAL A 110 -6.12 13.46 -16.97
CA VAL A 110 -7.58 13.33 -17.02
C VAL A 110 -8.24 14.59 -17.58
N CYS A 111 -7.77 15.78 -17.18
CA CYS A 111 -8.25 17.04 -17.75
C CYS A 111 -7.99 17.13 -19.27
N ASP A 112 -6.82 16.70 -19.75
CA ASP A 112 -6.52 16.71 -21.19
C ASP A 112 -7.35 15.68 -21.96
N GLU A 113 -7.44 14.45 -21.45
CA GLU A 113 -8.20 13.36 -22.07
C GLU A 113 -9.69 13.71 -22.23
N LEU A 114 -10.27 14.36 -21.22
CA LEU A 114 -11.67 14.75 -21.23
C LEU A 114 -11.91 16.12 -21.89
N THR A 115 -10.87 16.76 -22.45
CA THR A 115 -11.03 17.99 -23.24
C THR A 115 -11.66 17.68 -24.60
N PRO A 116 -12.81 18.30 -24.95
CA PRO A 116 -13.44 18.07 -26.25
C PRO A 116 -12.53 18.44 -27.43
N PRO A 117 -12.62 17.74 -28.57
CA PRO A 117 -11.87 18.08 -29.77
C PRO A 117 -12.11 19.54 -30.21
N GLY A 118 -11.03 20.24 -30.58
CA GLY A 118 -11.09 21.64 -31.01
C GLY A 118 -11.35 22.66 -29.89
N LYS A 119 -11.33 22.25 -28.61
CA LYS A 119 -11.41 23.16 -27.46
C LYS A 119 -10.05 23.31 -26.75
N PRO A 120 -9.80 24.45 -26.09
CA PRO A 120 -8.67 24.60 -25.18
C PRO A 120 -8.71 23.55 -24.08
N ARG A 121 -7.53 23.10 -23.65
CA ARG A 121 -7.38 22.12 -22.56
C ARG A 121 -8.09 22.58 -21.28
N LEU A 122 -8.90 21.69 -20.71
CA LEU A 122 -9.54 21.91 -19.41
C LEU A 122 -8.47 22.07 -18.33
N LYS A 123 -8.65 23.04 -17.42
CA LYS A 123 -7.67 23.34 -16.36
C LYS A 123 -8.06 22.73 -15.03
N SER A 124 -9.33 22.40 -14.84
CA SER A 124 -9.87 21.83 -13.61
C SER A 124 -10.82 20.67 -13.87
N LEU A 125 -10.81 19.69 -12.97
CA LEU A 125 -11.77 18.58 -12.98
C LEU A 125 -13.22 19.06 -12.82
N SER A 126 -13.42 20.22 -12.17
CA SER A 126 -14.75 20.82 -11.99
C SER A 126 -15.35 21.39 -13.28
N GLU A 127 -14.54 21.64 -14.31
CA GLU A 127 -15.04 22.05 -15.64
C GLU A 127 -15.69 20.88 -16.40
N ILE A 128 -15.49 19.65 -15.92
CA ILE A 128 -16.03 18.43 -16.54
C ILE A 128 -17.43 18.16 -15.96
N PRO A 129 -18.49 18.12 -16.79
CA PRO A 129 -19.86 17.96 -16.32
C PRO A 129 -20.11 16.67 -15.52
N TYR A 130 -21.11 16.73 -14.64
CA TYR A 130 -21.67 15.59 -13.91
C TYR A 130 -20.67 14.82 -13.05
N GLY A 131 -19.62 15.46 -12.54
CA GLY A 131 -18.65 14.82 -11.64
C GLY A 131 -17.69 13.84 -12.34
N LYS A 132 -17.87 13.59 -13.64
CA LYS A 132 -17.09 12.61 -14.42
C LYS A 132 -15.58 12.82 -14.29
N GLY A 133 -15.11 14.07 -14.24
CA GLY A 133 -13.69 14.37 -14.06
C GLY A 133 -13.12 13.81 -12.76
N TYR A 134 -13.84 13.99 -11.65
CA TYR A 134 -13.43 13.44 -10.36
C TYR A 134 -13.50 11.91 -10.34
N ASP A 135 -14.49 11.31 -11.01
CA ASP A 135 -14.63 9.85 -11.07
C ASP A 135 -13.46 9.22 -11.82
N PHE A 136 -13.15 9.69 -13.02
CA PHE A 136 -12.00 9.24 -13.82
C PHE A 136 -10.68 9.43 -13.06
N PHE A 137 -10.51 10.59 -12.42
CA PHE A 137 -9.33 10.90 -11.64
C PHE A 137 -9.15 9.94 -10.45
N ASN A 138 -10.20 9.71 -9.66
CA ASN A 138 -10.12 8.80 -8.52
C ASN A 138 -9.95 7.34 -8.96
N GLN A 139 -10.57 6.95 -10.08
CA GLN A 139 -10.41 5.61 -10.64
C GLN A 139 -8.97 5.36 -11.07
N ALA A 140 -8.35 6.28 -11.82
CA ALA A 140 -6.96 6.14 -12.26
C ALA A 140 -5.97 5.98 -11.08
N ILE A 141 -6.15 6.73 -9.99
CA ILE A 141 -5.31 6.56 -8.77
C ILE A 141 -5.57 5.20 -8.12
N THR A 142 -6.84 4.80 -8.03
CA THR A 142 -7.23 3.53 -7.39
C THR A 142 -6.68 2.34 -8.15
N GLU A 143 -6.80 2.35 -9.48
CA GLU A 143 -6.26 1.34 -10.38
C GLU A 143 -4.74 1.24 -10.24
N MET A 144 -4.02 2.36 -10.32
CA MET A 144 -2.57 2.40 -10.11
C MET A 144 -2.15 1.77 -8.77
N VAL A 145 -2.81 2.11 -7.67
CA VAL A 145 -2.47 1.58 -6.33
C VAL A 145 -2.76 0.08 -6.24
N ILE A 146 -3.86 -0.40 -6.83
CA ILE A 146 -4.23 -1.82 -6.84
C ILE A 146 -3.25 -2.61 -7.70
N ASP A 147 -2.92 -2.13 -8.89
CA ASP A 147 -2.04 -2.83 -9.82
C ASP A 147 -0.60 -2.90 -9.31
N LEU A 148 -0.11 -1.81 -8.71
CA LEU A 148 1.19 -1.81 -8.03
C LEU A 148 1.23 -2.87 -6.92
N LYS A 149 0.20 -2.90 -6.05
CA LYS A 149 0.10 -3.88 -4.97
C LYS A 149 0.01 -5.34 -5.48
N ALA A 150 -0.57 -5.54 -6.65
CA ALA A 150 -0.71 -6.87 -7.25
C ALA A 150 0.62 -7.42 -7.81
N LEU A 151 1.66 -6.58 -7.94
CA LEU A 151 2.97 -7.04 -8.39
C LEU A 151 3.58 -8.02 -7.38
N PRO A 152 4.27 -9.08 -7.85
CA PRO A 152 4.95 -10.04 -6.99
C PRO A 152 6.30 -9.51 -6.46
N MET A 153 6.34 -8.25 -6.02
CA MET A 153 7.56 -7.54 -5.62
C MET A 153 7.27 -6.50 -4.53
N ASN A 154 8.30 -5.86 -3.98
CA ASN A 154 8.09 -4.79 -3.00
C ASN A 154 7.58 -3.52 -3.68
N VAL A 155 6.66 -2.79 -3.04
CA VAL A 155 6.14 -1.51 -3.53
C VAL A 155 6.41 -0.44 -2.49
N ILE A 156 7.02 0.66 -2.91
CA ILE A 156 7.32 1.80 -2.05
C ILE A 156 6.72 3.06 -2.64
N TYR A 157 5.90 3.76 -1.85
CA TYR A 157 5.42 5.10 -2.17
C TYR A 157 6.21 6.12 -1.36
N ILE A 158 6.71 7.16 -2.01
CA ILE A 158 7.39 8.28 -1.35
C ILE A 158 6.51 9.53 -1.46
N SER A 159 6.18 10.14 -0.31
CA SER A 159 5.45 11.42 -0.23
C SER A 159 6.30 12.48 0.43
N ARG A 160 6.02 13.75 0.10
CA ARG A 160 6.52 14.88 0.88
C ARG A 160 5.76 14.99 2.21
N GLN A 161 6.25 15.85 3.09
CA GLN A 161 5.65 16.18 4.38
C GLN A 161 5.14 17.61 4.39
N VAL A 162 4.06 17.83 5.15
CA VAL A 162 3.59 19.14 5.58
C VAL A 162 3.35 19.11 7.09
N SER A 163 3.55 20.24 7.74
CA SER A 163 3.20 20.43 9.14
C SER A 163 1.79 21.01 9.26
N GLU A 164 0.99 20.46 10.16
CA GLU A 164 -0.26 21.07 10.62
C GLU A 164 0.06 22.13 11.68
N TYR A 165 -0.71 23.22 11.69
CA TYR A 165 -0.57 24.31 12.65
C TYR A 165 -1.86 24.43 13.49
N ASP A 166 -1.74 24.70 14.78
CA ASP A 166 -2.89 25.06 15.62
C ASP A 166 -3.38 26.50 15.31
N ASP A 167 -4.50 26.88 15.92
CA ASP A 167 -5.07 28.24 15.84
C ASP A 167 -4.09 29.33 16.34
N ASN A 168 -3.03 28.94 17.06
CA ASN A 168 -1.97 29.83 17.56
C ASN A 168 -0.74 29.86 16.64
N GLY A 169 -0.75 29.14 15.51
CA GLY A 169 0.35 29.06 14.56
C GLY A 169 1.51 28.14 14.97
N ASN A 170 1.35 27.31 16.01
CA ASN A 170 2.35 26.32 16.41
C ASN A 170 2.17 25.03 15.60
N ALA A 171 3.28 24.46 15.12
CA ALA A 171 3.24 23.16 14.46
C ALA A 171 2.79 22.07 15.45
N THR A 172 1.70 21.38 15.13
CA THR A 172 1.07 20.37 16.00
C THR A 172 1.39 18.95 15.58
N LYS A 173 1.46 18.70 14.27
CA LYS A 173 1.72 17.37 13.74
C LYS A 173 2.27 17.41 12.33
N ASP A 174 3.29 16.59 12.08
CA ASP A 174 3.78 16.32 10.74
C ASP A 174 2.99 15.18 10.09
N LYS A 175 2.62 15.39 8.83
CA LYS A 175 1.87 14.40 8.04
C LYS A 175 2.30 14.41 6.56
N PRO A 176 1.96 13.38 5.78
CA PRO A 176 2.13 13.44 4.33
C PRO A 176 1.41 14.65 3.73
N SER A 177 2.00 15.25 2.70
CA SER A 177 1.42 16.37 1.92
C SER A 177 0.14 16.01 1.16
N LEU A 178 -0.16 14.72 1.03
CA LEU A 178 -1.35 14.21 0.38
C LEU A 178 -2.63 14.52 1.16
N LYS A 179 -3.75 14.65 0.43
CA LYS A 179 -5.09 14.66 1.04
C LYS A 179 -5.36 13.36 1.79
N ASP A 180 -6.06 13.43 2.91
CA ASP A 180 -6.37 12.28 3.77
C ASP A 180 -6.98 11.09 3.02
N LYS A 181 -7.84 11.35 2.02
CA LYS A 181 -8.41 10.30 1.17
C LYS A 181 -7.32 9.47 0.47
N TYR A 182 -6.28 10.11 -0.06
CA TYR A 182 -5.19 9.43 -0.77
C TYR A 182 -4.21 8.79 0.21
N VAL A 183 -3.95 9.43 1.35
CA VAL A 183 -3.20 8.79 2.45
C VAL A 183 -3.88 7.49 2.87
N ASN A 184 -5.20 7.50 3.07
CA ASN A 184 -5.96 6.31 3.46
C ASN A 184 -5.95 5.23 2.37
N LEU A 185 -6.02 5.60 1.10
CA LEU A 185 -5.93 4.67 -0.02
C LEU A 185 -4.55 3.99 -0.10
N ILE A 186 -3.48 4.78 -0.07
CA ILE A 186 -2.10 4.28 -0.20
C ILE A 186 -1.70 3.49 1.06
N ASN A 187 -1.93 4.07 2.24
CA ASN A 187 -1.61 3.42 3.51
C ASN A 187 -2.49 2.18 3.75
N GLY A 188 -3.77 2.20 3.35
CA GLY A 188 -4.65 1.03 3.43
C GLY A 188 -4.17 -0.16 2.57
N ASN A 189 -3.33 0.13 1.58
CA ASN A 189 -2.66 -0.86 0.74
C ASN A 189 -1.19 -1.09 1.11
N SER A 190 -0.70 -0.41 2.15
CA SER A 190 0.66 -0.56 2.67
C SER A 190 0.68 -1.40 3.94
N ASP A 191 1.80 -2.08 4.17
CA ASP A 191 2.06 -2.85 5.38
C ASP A 191 2.59 -1.95 6.51
N LEU A 192 3.45 -0.99 6.15
CA LEU A 192 4.05 -0.01 7.06
C LEU A 192 4.01 1.40 6.45
N MET A 193 3.63 2.38 7.27
CA MET A 193 3.85 3.80 7.03
C MET A 193 5.00 4.27 7.89
N ILE A 194 6.04 4.79 7.26
CA ILE A 194 7.33 5.11 7.90
C ILE A 194 7.60 6.60 7.71
N HIS A 195 7.78 7.27 8.83
CA HIS A 195 8.29 8.63 8.90
C HIS A 195 9.82 8.60 8.87
N THR A 196 10.40 9.46 8.04
CA THR A 196 11.84 9.67 7.96
C THR A 196 12.16 11.11 8.32
N GLU A 197 13.21 11.31 9.10
CA GLU A 197 13.62 12.62 9.59
C GLU A 197 15.14 12.70 9.64
N LYS A 198 15.71 13.87 9.33
CA LYS A 198 17.14 14.14 9.49
C LYS A 198 17.36 15.06 10.69
N VAL A 199 18.03 14.55 11.71
CA VAL A 199 18.39 15.32 12.92
C VAL A 199 19.91 15.48 12.97
N GLY A 200 20.39 16.67 12.59
CA GLY A 200 21.82 16.94 12.41
C GLY A 200 22.41 16.03 11.33
N ASN A 201 23.30 15.12 11.73
CA ASN A 201 23.93 14.13 10.84
C ASN A 201 23.25 12.76 10.87
N ASN A 202 22.25 12.56 11.72
CA ASN A 202 21.58 11.27 11.89
C ASN A 202 20.27 11.23 11.10
N TYR A 203 19.96 10.05 10.56
CA TYR A 203 18.71 9.76 9.87
C TYR A 203 17.85 8.86 10.75
N ASN A 204 16.71 9.39 11.19
CA ASN A 204 15.72 8.66 11.97
C ASN A 204 14.68 8.04 11.03
N ARG A 205 14.24 6.82 11.38
CA ARG A 205 13.23 6.06 10.65
C ARG A 205 12.28 5.44 11.68
N GLU A 206 11.01 5.83 11.67
CA GLU A 206 10.02 5.36 12.65
C GLU A 206 8.70 4.99 11.98
N VAL A 207 8.09 3.89 12.43
CA VAL A 207 6.77 3.48 11.97
C VAL A 207 5.70 4.35 12.62
N GLU A 208 4.95 5.11 11.81
CA GLU A 208 3.77 5.86 12.27
C GLU A 208 2.53 4.95 12.30
N ARG A 209 2.34 4.12 11.27
CA ARG A 209 1.21 3.20 11.17
C ARG A 209 1.67 1.83 10.67
N LYS A 210 1.10 0.77 11.23
CA LYS A 210 1.33 -0.61 10.80
C LYS A 210 0.04 -1.37 10.63
N ARG A 211 -0.04 -2.20 9.59
CA ARG A 211 -1.22 -3.01 9.28
C ARG A 211 -1.49 -4.07 10.36
N LYS A 212 -0.43 -4.62 10.93
CA LYS A 212 -0.43 -5.61 12.00
C LYS A 212 0.95 -5.66 12.67
N LYS A 213 1.11 -6.52 13.67
CA LYS A 213 2.43 -6.80 14.28
C LYS A 213 3.21 -7.76 13.39
N TYR A 214 4.44 -7.40 13.07
CA TYR A 214 5.40 -8.25 12.36
C TYR A 214 6.46 -8.73 13.35
N TYR A 215 6.84 -10.00 13.25
CA TYR A 215 7.79 -10.64 14.16
C TYR A 215 9.07 -11.02 13.40
N MET A 216 10.23 -10.84 14.03
CA MET A 216 11.53 -11.09 13.38
C MET A 216 11.66 -12.51 12.80
N ASP A 217 11.07 -13.51 13.47
CA ASP A 217 11.12 -14.92 13.07
C ASP A 217 10.15 -15.29 11.94
N GLN A 218 9.24 -14.38 11.58
CA GLN A 218 8.23 -14.58 10.52
C GLN A 218 8.59 -13.89 9.21
N VAL A 219 9.63 -13.04 9.21
CA VAL A 219 10.17 -12.41 8.01
C VAL A 219 11.18 -13.36 7.38
N ASP A 220 10.80 -13.96 6.25
CA ASP A 220 11.63 -14.96 5.56
C ASP A 220 12.68 -14.37 4.61
N ASP A 221 12.57 -13.07 4.32
CA ASP A 221 13.49 -12.32 3.47
C ASP A 221 14.56 -11.61 4.31
N LYS A 222 15.82 -12.04 4.17
CA LYS A 222 16.95 -11.55 4.98
C LYS A 222 17.30 -10.09 4.70
N GLU A 223 17.14 -9.64 3.45
CA GLU A 223 17.46 -8.27 3.08
C GLU A 223 16.40 -7.33 3.65
N ILE A 224 15.13 -7.70 3.52
CA ILE A 224 14.01 -6.96 4.13
C ILE A 224 14.13 -6.96 5.66
N LEU A 225 14.43 -8.11 6.28
CA LEU A 225 14.63 -8.18 7.74
C LEU A 225 15.73 -7.22 8.21
N LYS A 226 16.85 -7.14 7.48
CA LYS A 226 17.95 -6.21 7.78
C LYS A 226 17.47 -4.76 7.71
N ILE A 227 16.75 -4.38 6.66
CA ILE A 227 16.22 -3.01 6.51
C ILE A 227 15.24 -2.69 7.63
N LEU A 228 14.25 -3.56 7.87
CA LEU A 228 13.23 -3.36 8.90
C LEU A 228 13.82 -3.27 10.30
N SER A 229 14.95 -3.95 10.58
CA SER A 229 15.65 -3.84 11.85
C SER A 229 16.23 -2.44 12.12
N THR A 230 16.45 -1.64 11.07
CA THR A 230 16.89 -0.23 11.21
C THR A 230 15.74 0.73 11.49
N ILE A 231 14.49 0.27 11.38
CA ILE A 231 13.29 1.09 11.49
C ILE A 231 12.64 0.88 12.86
N ARG A 232 12.55 1.94 13.65
CA ARG A 232 11.94 1.90 14.97
C ARG A 232 10.46 1.50 14.87
N GLY A 233 10.07 0.48 15.61
CA GLY A 233 8.67 0.02 15.71
C GLY A 233 8.19 -0.90 14.57
N ALA A 234 9.07 -1.24 13.62
CA ALA A 234 8.74 -2.12 12.49
C ALA A 234 8.58 -3.60 12.88
N LEU A 235 9.45 -4.10 13.76
CA LEU A 235 9.48 -5.51 14.15
C LEU A 235 9.36 -5.68 15.66
N GLU A 236 8.61 -6.70 16.05
CA GLU A 236 8.53 -7.20 17.41
C GLU A 236 9.54 -8.34 17.61
N PRO A 237 10.07 -8.55 18.83
CA PRO A 237 10.92 -9.69 19.13
C PRO A 237 10.16 -11.00 18.86
N ALA A 238 10.90 -12.07 18.48
CA ALA A 238 10.32 -13.36 18.13
C ALA A 238 9.27 -13.80 19.16
N LYS A 239 8.13 -14.28 18.67
CA LYS A 239 7.07 -14.77 19.56
C LYS A 239 7.61 -15.96 20.34
N ALA A 240 7.63 -15.87 21.68
CA ALA A 240 7.80 -17.07 22.49
C ALA A 240 6.77 -18.11 22.03
N PRO A 241 7.15 -19.39 21.85
CA PRO A 241 6.24 -20.40 21.31
C PRO A 241 4.96 -20.41 22.15
N SER A 242 3.85 -20.03 21.53
CA SER A 242 2.54 -20.13 22.16
C SER A 242 2.34 -21.60 22.52
N LYS A 243 2.32 -21.92 23.82
CA LYS A 243 1.85 -23.23 24.28
C LYS A 243 0.52 -23.51 23.57
N PRO A 244 0.36 -24.65 22.89
CA PRO A 244 -0.92 -24.96 22.25
C PRO A 244 -2.02 -24.90 23.31
N ALA A 245 -3.05 -24.11 23.04
CA ALA A 245 -4.25 -24.07 23.87
C ALA A 245 -4.79 -25.51 23.96
N PRO A 246 -5.15 -26.00 25.16
CA PRO A 246 -5.67 -27.36 25.30
C PRO A 246 -6.95 -27.47 24.46
N ALA A 247 -6.92 -28.40 23.50
CA ALA A 247 -8.09 -28.79 22.73
C ALA A 247 -9.21 -29.17 23.70
N LYS A 248 -10.31 -28.41 23.67
CA LYS A 248 -11.57 -28.87 24.26
C LYS A 248 -11.95 -30.15 23.52
N LYS A 249 -11.87 -31.28 24.22
CA LYS A 249 -12.45 -32.54 23.74
C LYS A 249 -13.96 -32.33 23.68
N GLU A 250 -14.52 -32.32 22.48
CA GLU A 250 -15.94 -32.58 22.28
C GLU A 250 -16.17 -34.05 22.65
N GLU A 251 -16.73 -34.27 23.85
CA GLU A 251 -17.29 -35.56 24.21
C GLU A 251 -18.55 -35.82 23.37
N VAL A 252 -18.40 -36.66 22.36
CA VAL A 252 -19.51 -37.32 21.67
C VAL A 252 -20.25 -38.18 22.69
N LYS A 253 -21.35 -37.68 23.25
CA LYS A 253 -22.32 -38.50 23.98
C LYS A 253 -22.98 -39.47 22.98
N LYS A 254 -22.61 -40.74 23.07
CA LYS A 254 -23.35 -41.85 22.47
C LYS A 254 -24.70 -41.97 23.16
N GLU A 255 -25.78 -41.80 22.40
CA GLU A 255 -27.12 -42.22 22.82
C GLU A 255 -27.16 -43.75 22.91
N ALA A 256 -27.60 -44.26 24.06
CA ALA A 256 -28.03 -45.63 24.25
C ALA A 256 -29.54 -45.63 24.56
N PRO A 257 -30.29 -46.67 24.16
CA PRO A 257 -31.74 -46.60 23.99
C PRO A 257 -32.51 -46.73 25.31
N LYS A 258 -33.60 -45.96 25.44
CA LYS A 258 -34.56 -46.03 26.56
C LYS A 258 -35.36 -47.35 26.56
N PRO A 259 -35.53 -48.03 27.71
CA PRO A 259 -36.60 -48.99 27.91
C PRO A 259 -37.93 -48.28 28.25
N GLN A 260 -39.04 -48.83 27.72
CA GLN A 260 -40.43 -48.44 27.99
C GLN A 260 -41.00 -49.11 29.26
N LYS A 261 -42.14 -48.53 29.72
CA LYS A 261 -43.13 -48.91 30.77
C LYS A 261 -42.97 -48.14 32.09
N GLN A 262 -44.01 -47.65 32.76
CA GLN A 262 -45.48 -47.76 32.61
C GLN A 262 -46.16 -46.60 33.39
N GLU A 263 -47.45 -46.41 33.13
CA GLU A 263 -48.37 -45.34 33.57
C GLU A 263 -48.45 -45.08 35.08
N ASN A 264 -48.77 -43.83 35.45
CA ASN A 264 -50.00 -43.55 36.19
C ASN A 264 -50.44 -42.10 35.97
N VAL A 265 -51.71 -41.96 35.56
CA VAL A 265 -52.46 -40.72 35.45
C VAL A 265 -53.01 -40.36 36.83
N SER A 266 -52.90 -39.11 37.24
CA SER A 266 -53.83 -38.52 38.20
C SER A 266 -54.25 -37.15 37.67
N GLU A 267 -55.54 -37.04 37.40
CA GLU A 267 -56.28 -35.80 37.21
C GLU A 267 -56.18 -34.96 38.47
N ASP A 268 -55.83 -33.69 38.33
CA ASP A 268 -56.39 -32.56 39.09
C ASP A 268 -55.67 -31.27 38.66
N ASP A 269 -56.35 -30.51 37.81
CA ASP A 269 -56.42 -29.04 37.77
C ASP A 269 -56.87 -28.58 36.37
N LEU A 270 -58.14 -28.86 36.06
CA LEU A 270 -58.93 -28.02 35.16
C LEU A 270 -59.56 -26.92 36.01
N PHE A 271 -59.18 -25.66 35.79
CA PHE A 271 -60.07 -24.55 35.43
C PHE A 271 -59.22 -23.35 34.96
#